data_AF-A0A2V5N4Z0-F1
#
_entry.id   AF-A0A2V5N4Z0-F1
#
_cell.length_a   1.000
_cell.length_b   1.000
_cell.length_c   1.000
_cell.angle_alpha   90.00
_cell.angle_beta   90.00
_cell.angle_gamma   90.00
#
_symmetry.space_group_name_H-M   'P 1'
#
loop_
_entity.id
_entity.type
_entity.pdbx_description
1 polymer ?
#
loop_
_entity_poly.entity_id
_entity_poly.type
_entity_poly.pdbx_seq_one_letter_code
_entity_poly.pdbx_strand_id
1 'polypeptide(L)'
;MRRLLDQGESAIGILFVAIVPTIRNLLLTKDLVKRHRLPRPQLPFQFISTINRLPAEATEHLPRRKDGSINAYALGIAAQHAHRFETTQLIAAMQACLEANLQLVTTQLDHELILTEVVVKLLGESNVGGTSVSRLSRH
;
A
#
# COMPACT_ATOMS: atom_id res chain seq x y z
N MET A 1 13.53 5.17 9.10
CA MET A 1 13.52 6.48 8.42
C MET A 1 14.84 7.20 8.60
N ARG A 2 15.32 7.38 9.84
CA ARG A 2 16.65 7.94 10.18
C ARG A 2 17.77 7.67 9.19
N ARG A 3 18.12 6.39 8.96
CA ARG A 3 19.23 6.02 8.06
C ARG A 3 19.13 6.61 6.65
N LEU A 4 17.92 6.67 6.06
CA LEU A 4 17.75 7.23 4.71
C LEU A 4 17.95 8.76 4.73
N LEU A 5 17.41 9.43 5.76
CA LEU A 5 17.59 10.86 5.95
C LEU A 5 19.06 11.22 6.22
N ASP A 6 19.76 10.42 7.04
CA ASP A 6 21.19 10.57 7.31
C ASP A 6 22.05 10.37 6.04
N GLN A 7 21.55 9.60 5.07
CA GLN A 7 22.18 9.41 3.76
C GLN A 7 21.91 10.56 2.77
N GLY A 8 21.19 11.60 3.19
CA GLY A 8 20.86 12.76 2.38
C GLY A 8 19.61 12.61 1.50
N GLU A 9 18.84 11.52 1.65
CA GLU A 9 17.57 11.38 0.96
C GLU A 9 16.56 12.42 1.49
N SER A 10 15.86 13.09 0.57
CA SER A 10 14.80 14.02 0.98
C SER A 10 13.58 13.27 1.49
N ALA A 11 12.91 13.80 2.50
CA ALA A 11 11.70 13.18 3.05
C ALA A 11 10.56 13.07 2.01
N ILE A 12 10.42 14.10 1.16
CA ILE A 12 9.52 14.09 0.00
C ILE A 12 9.91 12.98 -0.99
N GLY A 13 11.21 12.83 -1.27
CA GLY A 13 11.73 11.75 -2.11
C GLY A 13 11.39 10.37 -1.54
N ILE A 14 11.61 10.14 -0.25
CA ILE A 14 11.25 8.88 0.42
C ILE A 14 9.74 8.62 0.32
N LEU A 15 8.91 9.63 0.57
CA LEU A 15 7.45 9.51 0.48
C LEU A 15 7.00 9.10 -0.92
N PHE A 16 7.45 9.81 -1.97
CA PHE A 16 6.96 9.62 -3.34
C PHE A 16 7.64 8.49 -4.11
N VAL A 17 8.90 8.16 -3.81
CA VAL A 17 9.65 7.13 -4.53
C VAL A 17 9.45 5.76 -3.87
N ALA A 18 9.31 5.70 -2.54
CA ALA A 18 9.22 4.43 -1.82
C ALA A 18 7.82 4.17 -1.23
N ILE A 19 7.30 5.08 -0.41
CA ILE A 19 6.12 4.78 0.42
C ILE A 19 4.83 4.77 -0.42
N VAL A 20 4.53 5.88 -1.11
CA VAL A 20 3.30 6.02 -1.93
C VAL A 20 3.19 4.93 -2.99
N PRO A 21 4.23 4.63 -3.80
CA PRO A 21 4.14 3.56 -4.79
C PRO A 21 3.89 2.18 -4.17
N THR A 22 4.47 1.91 -3.00
CA THR A 22 4.28 0.63 -2.30
C THR A 22 2.83 0.46 -1.85
N ILE A 23 2.27 1.44 -1.13
CA ILE A 23 0.88 1.39 -0.64
C ILE A 23 -0.11 1.39 -1.82
N ARG A 24 0.12 2.23 -2.83
CA ARG A 24 -0.72 2.26 -4.04
C ARG A 24 -0.75 0.90 -4.72
N ASN A 25 0.40 0.27 -4.93
CA ASN A 25 0.46 -1.03 -5.60
C ASN A 25 -0.23 -2.13 -4.77
N LEU A 26 -0.10 -2.09 -3.43
CA LEU A 26 -0.83 -3.00 -2.54
C LEU A 26 -2.35 -2.79 -2.67
N LEU A 27 -2.82 -1.54 -2.67
CA LEU A 27 -4.24 -1.21 -2.74
C LEU A 27 -4.84 -1.64 -4.08
N LEU A 28 -4.23 -1.23 -5.20
CA LEU A 28 -4.67 -1.59 -6.54
C LEU A 28 -4.72 -3.11 -6.72
N THR A 29 -3.71 -3.81 -6.21
CA THR A 29 -3.64 -5.25 -6.35
C THR A 29 -4.64 -5.97 -5.45
N LYS A 30 -4.84 -5.51 -4.21
CA LYS A 30 -5.89 -6.03 -3.30
C LYS A 30 -7.26 -5.91 -3.95
N ASP A 31 -7.52 -4.77 -4.59
CA ASP A 31 -8.77 -4.51 -5.30
C ASP A 31 -8.95 -5.45 -6.50
N LEU A 32 -7.96 -5.55 -7.39
CA LEU A 32 -7.99 -6.50 -8.52
C LEU A 32 -8.21 -7.94 -8.09
N VAL A 33 -7.46 -8.40 -7.08
CA VAL A 33 -7.56 -9.75 -6.53
C VAL A 33 -8.96 -10.01 -5.98
N LYS A 34 -9.56 -9.05 -5.25
CA LYS A 34 -10.91 -9.18 -4.72
C LYS A 34 -11.97 -9.17 -5.84
N ARG A 35 -11.94 -8.18 -6.74
CA ARG A 35 -12.96 -7.98 -7.78
C ARG A 35 -12.97 -9.10 -8.81
N HIS A 36 -11.80 -9.58 -9.23
CA HIS A 36 -11.65 -10.60 -10.26
C HIS A 36 -11.33 -11.99 -9.70
N ARG A 37 -11.37 -12.17 -8.37
CA ARG A 37 -11.10 -13.44 -7.67
C ARG A 37 -9.78 -14.09 -8.12
N LEU A 38 -8.75 -13.25 -8.28
CA LEU A 38 -7.47 -13.70 -8.82
C LEU A 38 -6.73 -14.57 -7.81
N PRO A 39 -6.05 -15.65 -8.25
CA PRO A 39 -5.22 -16.43 -7.35
C PRO A 39 -4.04 -15.58 -6.86
N ARG A 40 -3.62 -15.83 -5.61
CA ARG A 40 -2.39 -15.23 -5.10
C ARG A 40 -1.19 -15.79 -5.89
N PRO A 41 -0.36 -14.95 -6.53
CA PRO A 41 0.84 -15.45 -7.20
C PRO A 41 1.85 -15.92 -6.14
N GLN A 42 2.55 -17.01 -6.43
CA GLN A 42 3.70 -17.45 -5.62
C GLN A 42 4.96 -16.69 -6.02
N LEU A 43 5.05 -16.25 -7.29
CA LEU A 43 6.17 -15.50 -7.84
C LEU A 43 5.64 -14.28 -8.63
N PRO A 44 6.32 -13.11 -8.60
CA PRO A 44 5.80 -11.88 -9.22
C PRO A 44 5.45 -11.99 -10.71
N PHE A 45 6.26 -12.73 -11.48
CA PHE A 45 6.05 -12.86 -12.93
C PHE A 45 4.76 -13.62 -13.29
N GLN A 46 4.24 -14.47 -12.38
CA GLN A 46 2.95 -15.16 -12.58
C GLN A 46 1.78 -14.18 -12.62
N PHE A 47 1.94 -13.02 -11.98
CA PHE A 47 0.91 -11.98 -11.99
C PHE A 47 0.84 -11.24 -13.33
N ILE A 48 1.93 -11.23 -14.11
CA ILE A 48 1.97 -10.59 -15.43
C ILE A 48 0.96 -11.23 -16.38
N SER A 49 0.98 -12.56 -16.50
CA SER A 49 0.04 -13.29 -17.33
C SER A 49 -1.40 -13.19 -16.81
N THR A 50 -1.57 -13.03 -15.50
CA THR A 50 -2.88 -12.81 -14.88
C THR A 50 -3.46 -11.45 -15.29
N ILE A 51 -2.67 -10.38 -15.17
CA ILE A 51 -3.08 -9.03 -15.59
C ILE A 51 -3.40 -8.99 -17.08
N ASN A 52 -2.59 -9.62 -17.93
CA ASN A 52 -2.79 -9.58 -19.38
C ASN A 52 -4.07 -10.29 -19.85
N ARG A 53 -4.72 -11.10 -18.98
CA ARG A 53 -6.00 -11.76 -19.26
C ARG A 53 -7.21 -10.98 -18.75
N LEU A 54 -6.99 -9.88 -18.04
CA LEU A 54 -8.07 -9.02 -17.57
C LEU A 54 -8.62 -8.16 -18.72
N PRO A 55 -9.90 -7.76 -18.64
CA PRO A 55 -10.47 -6.76 -19.54
C PRO A 55 -9.67 -5.45 -19.50
N ALA A 56 -9.67 -4.71 -20.61
CA ALA A 56 -8.91 -3.46 -20.74
C ALA A 56 -9.33 -2.44 -19.67
N GLU A 57 -10.63 -2.34 -19.41
CA GLU A 57 -11.25 -1.42 -18.45
C GLU A 57 -10.77 -1.71 -17.02
N ALA A 58 -10.51 -2.98 -16.70
CA ALA A 58 -10.00 -3.38 -15.39
C ALA A 58 -8.53 -2.99 -15.17
N THR A 59 -7.79 -2.68 -16.24
CA THR A 59 -6.35 -2.40 -16.18
C THR A 59 -5.97 -0.97 -16.57
N GLU A 60 -6.93 -0.16 -17.00
CA GLU A 60 -6.73 1.20 -17.50
C GLU A 60 -6.02 2.10 -16.46
N HIS A 61 -6.48 2.02 -15.21
CA HIS A 61 -6.00 2.83 -14.09
C HIS A 61 -4.68 2.34 -13.47
N LEU A 62 -4.11 1.24 -13.98
CA LEU A 62 -2.89 0.66 -13.41
C LEU A 62 -1.63 1.45 -13.78
N PRO A 63 -0.60 1.47 -12.90
CA PRO A 63 0.63 2.20 -13.17
C PRO A 63 1.33 1.67 -14.42
N ARG A 64 1.71 2.59 -15.29
CA ARG A 64 2.39 2.33 -16.56
C ARG A 64 3.88 2.60 -16.46
N ARG A 65 4.67 1.86 -17.24
CA ARG A 65 6.08 2.16 -17.50
C ARG A 65 6.17 3.25 -18.57
N LYS A 66 7.39 3.75 -18.81
CA LYS A 66 7.65 4.80 -19.81
C LYS A 66 7.28 4.38 -21.24
N ASP A 67 7.30 3.09 -21.53
CA ASP A 67 6.93 2.49 -22.82
C ASP A 67 5.40 2.26 -22.96
N GLY A 68 4.59 2.70 -21.98
CA GLY A 68 3.14 2.51 -21.99
C GLY A 68 2.67 1.10 -21.59
N SER A 69 3.58 0.16 -21.31
CA SER A 69 3.22 -1.15 -20.77
C SER A 69 2.82 -1.04 -19.29
N ILE A 70 1.96 -1.95 -18.80
CA ILE A 70 1.61 -2.01 -17.38
C ILE A 70 2.85 -2.42 -16.58
N ASN A 71 3.09 -1.78 -15.44
CA ASN A 71 4.15 -2.19 -14.52
C ASN A 71 3.79 -3.44 -13.71
N ALA A 72 3.51 -4.54 -14.42
CA ALA A 72 2.93 -5.76 -13.87
C ALA A 72 3.86 -6.48 -12.88
N TYR A 73 5.18 -6.35 -13.03
CA TYR A 73 6.13 -6.96 -12.08
C TYR A 73 6.00 -6.36 -10.66
N ALA A 74 5.91 -5.02 -10.55
CA ALA A 74 5.74 -4.35 -9.27
C ALA A 74 4.37 -4.68 -8.63
N LEU A 75 3.33 -4.81 -9.45
CA LEU A 75 2.02 -5.28 -9.01
C LEU A 75 2.08 -6.74 -8.56
N GLY A 76 2.87 -7.60 -9.21
CA GLY A 76 3.08 -8.98 -8.81
C GLY A 76 3.76 -9.13 -7.45
N ILE A 77 4.77 -8.30 -7.15
CA ILE A 77 5.36 -8.21 -5.81
C ILE A 77 4.29 -7.82 -4.78
N ALA A 78 3.50 -6.79 -5.08
CA ALA A 78 2.42 -6.35 -4.20
C ALA A 78 1.36 -7.45 -4.00
N ALA A 79 1.03 -8.20 -5.04
CA ALA A 79 0.06 -9.30 -5.00
C ALA A 79 0.44 -10.40 -4.00
N GLN A 80 1.74 -10.71 -3.88
CA GLN A 80 2.23 -11.68 -2.90
C GLN A 80 1.93 -11.23 -1.47
N HIS A 81 1.91 -9.91 -1.21
CA HIS A 81 1.78 -9.35 0.13
C HIS A 81 0.39 -8.75 0.44
N ALA A 82 -0.43 -8.45 -0.57
CA ALA A 82 -1.71 -7.76 -0.42
C ALA A 82 -2.68 -8.47 0.55
N HIS A 83 -2.60 -9.80 0.67
CA HIS A 83 -3.44 -10.57 1.60
C HIS A 83 -3.22 -10.22 3.08
N ARG A 84 -2.09 -9.59 3.43
CA ARG A 84 -1.74 -9.22 4.82
C ARG A 84 -2.43 -7.95 5.32
N PHE A 85 -3.08 -7.22 4.42
CA PHE A 85 -3.67 -5.92 4.71
C PHE A 85 -5.14 -5.92 4.33
N GLU A 86 -5.97 -5.24 5.10
CA GLU A 86 -7.34 -4.96 4.68
C GLU A 86 -7.43 -3.78 3.72
N THR A 87 -8.50 -3.76 2.92
CA THR A 87 -8.69 -2.68 1.93
C THR A 87 -8.83 -1.32 2.63
N THR A 88 -9.56 -1.27 3.75
CA THR A 88 -9.74 -0.07 4.57
C THR A 88 -8.41 0.44 5.14
N GLN A 89 -7.56 -0.47 5.63
CA GLN A 89 -6.22 -0.14 6.13
C GLN A 89 -5.33 0.48 5.04
N LEU A 90 -5.36 -0.06 3.82
CA LEU A 90 -4.60 0.49 2.69
C LEU A 90 -5.13 1.86 2.24
N ILE A 91 -6.44 2.09 2.32
CA ILE A 91 -7.05 3.41 2.07
C ILE A 91 -6.61 4.42 3.15
N ALA A 92 -6.68 4.03 4.43
CA ALA A 92 -6.23 4.87 5.54
C ALA A 92 -4.73 5.20 5.41
N ALA A 93 -3.91 4.24 4.98
CA ALA A 93 -2.48 4.46 4.72
C ALA A 93 -2.25 5.45 3.56
N MET A 94 -3.04 5.39 2.49
CA MET A 94 -2.98 6.40 1.42
C MET A 94 -3.37 7.80 1.93
N GLN A 95 -4.38 7.89 2.80
CA GLN A 95 -4.76 9.16 3.43
C GLN A 95 -3.64 9.70 4.33
N ALA A 96 -2.95 8.83 5.08
CA ALA A 96 -1.79 9.21 5.87
C ALA A 96 -0.62 9.71 4.99
N CYS A 97 -0.41 9.12 3.81
CA CYS A 97 0.56 9.65 2.85
C CYS A 97 0.20 11.06 2.36
N LEU A 98 -1.08 11.34 2.11
CA LEU A 98 -1.54 12.66 1.71
C LEU A 98 -1.30 13.69 2.83
N GLU A 99 -1.66 13.34 4.07
CA GLU A 99 -1.42 14.17 5.25
C GLU A 99 0.07 14.46 5.43
N ALA A 100 0.91 13.43 5.33
CA ALA A 100 2.37 13.59 5.40
C ALA A 100 2.90 14.49 4.29
N ASN A 101 2.42 14.36 3.05
CA ASN A 101 2.82 15.25 1.96
C ASN A 101 2.50 16.71 2.29
N LEU A 102 1.29 16.98 2.79
CA LEU A 102 0.90 18.33 3.20
C LEU A 102 1.80 18.85 4.33
N GLN A 103 2.03 18.05 5.38
CA GLN A 103 2.89 18.43 6.50
C GLN A 103 4.33 18.74 6.06
N LEU A 104 4.91 17.90 5.20
CA LEU A 104 6.28 18.07 4.71
C LEU A 104 6.49 19.36 3.91
N VAL A 105 5.45 19.90 3.27
CA VAL A 105 5.57 21.10 2.41
C VAL A 105 5.01 22.37 3.04
N THR A 106 4.17 22.25 4.08
CA THR A 106 3.49 23.40 4.69
C THR A 106 3.91 23.69 6.13
N THR A 107 4.66 22.79 6.77
CA THR A 107 5.04 22.91 8.18
C THR A 107 6.56 22.82 8.37
N GLN A 108 7.01 23.11 9.59
CA GLN A 108 8.41 22.94 10.03
C GLN A 108 8.58 21.73 10.98
N LEU A 109 7.63 20.80 10.95
CA LEU A 109 7.68 19.61 11.78
C LEU A 109 8.86 18.70 11.38
N ASP A 110 9.33 17.90 12.33
CA ASP A 110 10.43 16.97 12.10
C ASP A 110 10.05 15.93 11.02
N HIS A 111 10.86 15.87 9.97
CA HIS A 111 10.60 15.00 8.83
C HIS A 111 10.72 13.51 9.18
N GLU A 112 11.59 13.13 10.12
CA GLU A 112 11.71 11.74 10.57
C GLU A 112 10.42 11.32 11.27
N LEU A 113 9.87 12.18 12.13
CA LEU A 113 8.62 11.95 12.83
C LEU A 113 7.45 11.78 11.86
N ILE A 114 7.28 12.70 10.90
CA ILE A 114 6.21 12.63 9.90
C ILE A 114 6.27 11.29 9.14
N LEU A 115 7.44 10.90 8.62
CA LEU A 115 7.59 9.66 7.86
C LEU A 115 7.40 8.41 8.74
N THR A 116 7.82 8.46 9.99
CA THR A 116 7.65 7.35 10.94
C THR A 116 6.18 7.16 11.27
N GLU A 117 5.41 8.24 11.45
CA GLU A 117 3.98 8.17 11.72
C GLU A 117 3.22 7.47 10.58
N VAL A 118 3.55 7.76 9.31
CA VAL A 118 2.94 7.07 8.15
C VAL A 118 3.16 5.55 8.23
N VAL A 119 4.37 5.11 8.58
CA VAL A 119 4.69 3.68 8.69
C VAL A 119 3.97 3.05 9.88
N VAL A 120 3.89 3.75 11.02
CA VAL A 120 3.17 3.27 12.18
C VAL A 120 1.68 3.12 11.87
N LYS A 121 1.04 4.12 11.23
CA LYS A 121 -0.36 4.04 10.78
C LYS A 121 -0.59 2.88 9.82
N LEU A 122 0.36 2.59 8.91
CA LEU A 122 0.28 1.43 8.01
C LEU A 122 0.36 0.09 8.75
N LEU A 123 1.22 -0.03 9.77
CA LEU A 123 1.43 -1.27 10.54
C LEU A 123 0.38 -1.46 11.66
N GLY A 124 -0.19 -0.37 12.14
CA GLY A 124 -1.00 -0.29 13.36
C GLY A 124 -2.49 -0.38 13.15
N GLU A 125 -3.00 -1.38 12.43
CA GLU A 125 -4.44 -1.68 12.37
C GLU A 125 -4.76 -3.19 12.34
N SER A 126 -3.86 -4.03 12.84
CA SER A 126 -4.08 -5.48 12.90
C SER A 126 -4.91 -5.97 14.11
N ASN A 127 -5.42 -5.07 14.98
CA ASN A 127 -5.96 -5.49 16.30
C ASN A 127 -7.25 -4.80 16.81
N VAL A 128 -8.13 -4.26 15.96
CA VAL A 128 -9.42 -3.68 16.44
C VAL A 128 -10.63 -4.63 16.20
N GLY A 129 -10.40 -5.89 15.84
CA GLY A 129 -11.48 -6.88 15.62
C GLY A 129 -11.69 -7.91 16.73
N GLY A 130 -10.94 -7.85 17.83
CA GLY A 130 -10.82 -8.94 18.81
C GLY A 130 -11.39 -8.64 20.20
N THR A 131 -12.60 -8.09 20.31
CA THR A 131 -13.31 -8.05 21.60
C THR A 131 -14.79 -8.33 21.36
N SER A 132 -15.10 -9.55 20.90
CA SER A 132 -16.45 -10.09 21.06
C SER A 132 -16.69 -10.39 22.53
N VAL A 133 -17.62 -9.62 23.08
CA VAL A 133 -18.29 -9.82 24.35
C VAL A 133 -18.88 -11.23 24.38
N SER A 134 -18.23 -12.14 25.11
CA SER A 134 -18.85 -13.41 25.50
C SER A 134 -18.38 -13.79 26.90
N ARG A 135 -18.85 -13.01 27.88
CA ARG A 135 -18.86 -13.43 29.27
C ARG A 135 -19.97 -12.70 29.99
N LEU A 136 -21.19 -13.24 29.91
CA LEU A 136 -22.28 -13.08 30.90
C LEU A 136 -23.51 -13.88 30.43
N SER A 137 -23.51 -15.17 30.75
CA SER A 137 -24.71 -15.89 31.18
C SER A 137 -24.24 -17.12 31.96
N ARG A 138 -23.98 -16.88 33.24
CA ARG A 138 -24.36 -17.83 34.28
C ARG A 138 -25.79 -17.43 34.64
N HIS A 139 -26.74 -18.34 34.50
CA HIS A 139 -27.71 -18.74 35.51
C HIS A 139 -28.50 -19.92 34.95
#